data_AF-A0A4P7LN06-F1
#
_entry.id   AF-A0A4P7LN06-F1
#
_cell.length_a   1.000
_cell.length_b   1.000
_cell.length_c   1.000
_cell.angle_alpha   90.00
_cell.angle_beta   90.00
_cell.angle_gamma   90.00
#
_symmetry.space_group_name_H-M   'P 1'
#
loop_
_entity.id
_entity.type
_entity.pdbx_description
1 polymer ?
#
loop_
_entity_poly.entity_id
_entity_poly.type
_entity_poly.pdbx_seq_one_letter_code
_entity_poly.pdbx_strand_id
1 'polypeptide(L)'
;MLEKKRSYKGFRVTLFVPDVIEQGKPNGRVQISTRNEDMGIRFTPDWARPPATPQEAEDWLFAYAAGIIDCELAGGFGIDLRNE
;
A
#
# COMPACT_ATOMS: atom_id res chain seq x y z
N MET A 1 -13.24 -5.37 4.88
CA MET A 1 -12.16 -4.67 4.15
C MET A 1 -12.37 -4.94 2.69
N LEU A 2 -12.43 -3.89 1.89
CA LEU A 2 -12.57 -3.94 0.45
C LEU A 2 -11.19 -4.03 -0.21
N GLU A 3 -11.00 -5.04 -1.05
CA GLU A 3 -9.77 -5.19 -1.82
C GLU A 3 -9.88 -4.41 -3.14
N LYS A 4 -8.89 -3.56 -3.41
CA LYS A 4 -8.78 -2.77 -4.64
C LYS A 4 -7.44 -3.05 -5.29
N LYS A 5 -7.48 -3.56 -6.52
CA LYS A 5 -6.28 -3.84 -7.33
C LYS A 5 -6.05 -2.71 -8.32
N ARG A 6 -4.80 -2.27 -8.41
CA ARG A 6 -4.32 -1.25 -9.34
C ARG A 6 -2.96 -1.67 -9.90
N SER A 7 -2.56 -1.06 -11.01
CA SER A 7 -1.22 -1.21 -11.58
C SER A 7 -0.54 0.15 -11.61
N TYR A 8 0.73 0.21 -11.22
CA TYR A 8 1.49 1.46 -11.22
C TYR A 8 2.96 1.20 -11.58
N LYS A 9 3.46 1.87 -12.64
CA LYS A 9 4.84 1.74 -13.17
C LYS A 9 5.35 0.30 -13.29
N GLY A 10 4.49 -0.63 -13.67
CA GLY A 10 4.83 -2.04 -13.85
C GLY A 10 4.66 -2.92 -12.61
N PHE A 11 4.37 -2.34 -11.44
CA PHE A 11 4.03 -3.06 -10.22
C PHE A 11 2.52 -3.28 -10.10
N ARG A 12 2.12 -4.37 -9.44
CA ARG A 12 0.75 -4.61 -8.99
C ARG A 12 0.61 -4.07 -7.57
N VAL A 13 -0.38 -3.22 -7.37
CA VAL A 13 -0.70 -2.61 -6.07
C VAL A 13 -2.06 -3.11 -5.63
N THR A 14 -2.11 -3.74 -4.47
CA THR A 14 -3.35 -4.17 -3.81
C THR A 14 -3.54 -3.34 -2.56
N LEU A 15 -4.65 -2.61 -2.51
CA LEU A 15 -5.07 -1.81 -1.38
C LEU A 15 -6.15 -2.58 -0.62
N PHE A 16 -5.99 -2.71 0.69
CA PHE A 16 -7.01 -3.24 1.57
C PHE A 16 -7.62 -2.06 2.31
N VAL A 17 -8.74 -1.58 1.81
CA VAL A 17 -9.43 -0.39 2.33
C VAL A 17 -10.41 -0.84 3.42
N PRO A 18 -10.42 -0.22 4.60
CA PRO A 18 -11.42 -0.52 5.62
C PRO A 18 -12.82 -0.08 5.17
N ASP A 19 -13.86 -0.85 5.55
CA ASP A 19 -15.25 -0.50 5.21
C ASP A 19 -15.76 0.68 6.06
N VAL A 20 -15.19 0.82 7.27
CA VAL A 20 -15.48 1.88 8.25
C VAL A 20 -14.16 2.36 8.84
N ILE A 21 -14.01 3.68 9.01
CA ILE A 21 -12.85 4.26 9.70
C ILE A 21 -13.15 4.36 11.20
N GLU A 22 -12.30 3.73 12.01
CA GLU A 22 -12.41 3.74 13.47
C GLU A 22 -11.08 4.18 14.10
N GLN A 23 -11.14 5.02 15.13
CA GLN A 23 -9.95 5.43 15.86
C GLN A 23 -9.29 4.23 16.55
N GLY A 24 -7.95 4.18 16.49
CA GLY A 24 -7.16 3.11 17.10
C GLY A 24 -7.13 1.80 16.32
N LYS A 25 -7.81 1.71 15.16
CA LYS A 25 -7.69 0.57 14.24
C LYS A 25 -6.82 0.90 13.02
N PRO A 26 -6.18 -0.10 12.40
CA PRO A 26 -5.47 0.09 11.13
C PRO A 26 -6.37 0.66 10.04
N ASN A 27 -5.98 1.78 9.46
CA ASN A 27 -6.72 2.46 8.38
C ASN A 27 -6.42 1.88 6.99
N GLY A 28 -6.29 0.56 6.94
CA GLY A 28 -6.00 -0.21 5.74
C GLY A 28 -4.56 -0.70 5.63
N ARG A 29 -4.26 -1.28 4.48
CA ARG A 29 -2.97 -1.94 4.20
C ARG A 29 -2.65 -1.86 2.72
N VAL A 30 -1.37 -1.79 2.40
CA VAL A 30 -0.85 -1.84 1.03
C VAL A 30 -0.07 -3.14 0.84
N GLN A 31 -0.25 -3.74 -0.32
CA GLN A 31 0.66 -4.76 -0.84
C GLN A 31 1.11 -4.33 -2.23
N ILE A 32 2.43 -4.30 -2.45
CA ILE A 32 3.04 -4.02 -3.74
C ILE A 32 3.77 -5.28 -4.17
N SER A 33 3.56 -5.71 -5.40
CA SER A 33 4.19 -6.90 -5.95
C SER A 33 4.69 -6.65 -7.37
N THR A 34 5.68 -7.43 -7.78
CA THR A 34 6.11 -7.53 -9.18
C THR A 34 4.97 -8.07 -10.05
N ARG A 35 5.12 -8.01 -11.38
CA ARG A 35 4.11 -8.55 -12.31
C ARG A 35 3.80 -10.03 -12.12
N ASN A 36 4.76 -10.80 -11.61
CA ASN A 36 4.67 -12.25 -11.44
C ASN A 36 4.24 -12.64 -10.01
N GLU A 37 4.01 -11.67 -9.12
CA GLU A 37 3.62 -11.87 -7.72
C GLU A 37 4.61 -12.69 -6.87
N ASP A 38 5.81 -12.91 -7.39
CA ASP A 38 6.88 -13.70 -6.77
C ASP A 38 7.65 -12.95 -5.68
N MET A 39 7.65 -11.62 -5.74
CA MET A 39 8.30 -10.74 -4.77
C MET A 39 7.43 -9.52 -4.49
N GLY A 40 7.35 -9.10 -3.23
CA GLY A 40 6.52 -7.97 -2.85
C GLY A 40 6.73 -7.48 -1.42
N ILE A 41 6.30 -6.25 -1.19
CA ILE A 41 6.28 -5.63 0.14
C ILE A 41 4.83 -5.49 0.60
N ARG A 42 4.61 -5.66 1.90
CA ARG A 42 3.32 -5.43 2.55
C ARG A 42 3.54 -4.57 3.78
N PHE A 43 2.73 -3.53 3.91
CA PHE A 43 2.81 -2.65 5.06
C PHE A 43 1.44 -2.02 5.37
N THR A 44 1.27 -1.65 6.63
CA THR A 44 0.15 -0.86 7.12
C THR A 44 0.72 0.49 7.50
N PRO A 45 0.39 1.57 6.77
CA PRO A 45 0.86 2.89 7.15
C PRO A 45 0.24 3.28 8.49
N ASP A 46 1.06 3.81 9.38
CA ASP A 46 0.61 4.46 10.61
C ASP A 46 0.43 5.95 10.33
N TRP A 47 -0.78 6.44 10.49
CA TRP A 47 -1.14 7.81 10.15
C TRP A 47 -1.31 8.63 11.42
N ALA A 48 -0.65 9.79 11.51
CA ALA A 48 -0.80 10.70 12.64
C ALA A 48 -2.26 11.14 12.86
N ARG A 49 -3.06 11.17 11.79
CA ARG A 49 -4.52 11.32 11.83
C ARG A 49 -5.18 10.25 10.97
N PRO A 50 -6.28 9.63 11.41
CA PRO A 50 -7.02 8.71 10.56
C PRO A 50 -7.66 9.45 9.38
N PRO A 51 -7.81 8.80 8.20
CA PRO A 51 -8.61 9.34 7.10
C PRO A 51 -10.07 9.51 7.55
N ALA A 52 -10.76 10.53 7.04
CA ALA A 52 -12.14 10.82 7.38
C ALA A 52 -13.14 9.89 6.68
N THR A 53 -12.75 9.30 5.54
CA THR A 53 -13.62 8.44 4.74
C THR A 53 -12.85 7.23 4.17
N PRO A 54 -13.55 6.13 3.83
CA PRO A 54 -12.93 5.02 3.10
C PRO A 54 -12.31 5.44 1.76
N GLN A 55 -12.90 6.42 1.06
CA GLN A 55 -12.34 6.94 -0.20
C GLN A 55 -11.00 7.64 0.05
N GLU A 56 -10.92 8.49 1.08
CA GLU A 56 -9.68 9.14 1.47
C GLU A 56 -8.62 8.13 1.91
N ALA A 57 -9.02 7.07 2.62
CA ALA A 57 -8.14 5.96 2.94
C ALA A 57 -7.58 5.28 1.67
N GLU A 58 -8.43 5.00 0.68
CA GLU A 58 -8.00 4.44 -0.61
C GLU A 58 -6.98 5.35 -1.31
N ASP A 59 -7.26 6.65 -1.39
CA ASP A 59 -6.41 7.63 -2.07
C ASP A 59 -5.05 7.79 -1.36
N TRP A 60 -5.04 7.84 -0.03
CA TRP A 60 -3.82 7.94 0.76
C TRP A 60 -2.98 6.66 0.68
N LEU A 61 -3.60 5.48 0.77
CA LEU A 61 -2.92 4.20 0.59
C LEU A 61 -2.28 4.10 -0.79
N PHE A 62 -2.98 4.55 -1.84
CA PHE A 62 -2.42 4.59 -3.19
C PHE A 62 -1.26 5.58 -3.32
N ALA A 63 -1.39 6.79 -2.75
CA ALA A 63 -0.33 7.79 -2.76
C ALA A 63 0.95 7.27 -2.06
N TYR A 64 0.80 6.57 -0.94
CA TYR A 64 1.93 5.96 -0.23
C TYR A 64 2.60 4.87 -1.08
N ALA A 65 1.80 4.01 -1.73
CA ALA A 65 2.31 2.98 -2.62
C ALA A 65 3.07 3.58 -3.80
N ALA A 66 2.51 4.61 -4.44
CA ALA A 66 3.15 5.32 -5.55
C ALA A 66 4.45 6.00 -5.11
N GLY A 67 4.48 6.63 -3.93
CA GLY A 67 5.68 7.24 -3.36
C GLY A 67 6.82 6.23 -3.14
N ILE A 68 6.53 5.07 -2.54
CA ILE A 68 7.53 4.01 -2.38
C ILE A 68 8.02 3.48 -3.73
N ILE A 69 7.10 3.28 -4.68
CA ILE A 69 7.48 2.83 -6.02
C ILE A 69 8.40 3.85 -6.67
N ASP A 70 8.11 5.14 -6.54
CA ASP A 70 8.88 6.21 -7.18
C ASP A 70 10.24 6.44 -6.55
N CYS A 71 10.31 6.41 -5.22
CA CYS A 71 11.55 6.68 -4.48
C CYS A 71 12.46 5.46 -4.41
N GLU A 72 11.91 4.27 -4.15
CA GLU A 72 12.70 3.09 -3.76
C GLU A 72 12.76 2.07 -4.89
N LEU A 73 11.62 1.70 -5.48
CA LEU A 73 11.57 0.54 -6.37
C LEU A 73 11.91 0.87 -7.84
N ALA A 74 11.50 2.04 -8.33
CA ALA A 74 11.77 2.48 -9.70
C ALA A 74 13.23 2.97 -9.89
N GLY A 75 13.90 3.35 -8.80
CA GLY A 75 15.32 3.72 -8.77
C GLY A 75 16.29 2.55 -8.58
N GLY A 76 15.79 1.33 -8.33
CA GLY A 76 16.62 0.13 -8.17
C GLY A 76 17.01 -0.21 -6.73
N PHE A 77 16.46 0.46 -5.71
CA PHE A 77 16.52 -0.03 -4.32
C PHE A 77 15.50 -1.16 -4.16
N GLY A 78 15.87 -2.34 -4.65
CA GLY A 78 15.18 -3.58 -4.34
C GLY A 78 15.28 -3.84 -2.85
N ILE A 79 14.23 -3.51 -2.10
CA ILE A 79 14.08 -3.93 -0.71
C ILE A 79 13.89 -5.46 -0.73
N ASP A 80 14.98 -6.21 -0.60
CA ASP A 80 14.95 -7.65 -0.36
C ASP A 80 14.56 -7.86 1.11
N LEU A 81 13.27 -8.07 1.38
CA LEU A 81 12.75 -8.44 2.70
C LEU A 81 13.01 -9.91 3.02
N ARG A 82 14.16 -10.45 2.64
CA ARG A 82 14.64 -11.74 3.15
C ARG A 82 15.26 -11.52 4.53
N ASN A 83 14.38 -11.56 5.54
CA ASN A 83 14.61 -12.11 6.89
C ASN A 83 13.28 -11.97 7.67
N GLU A 84 12.56 -13.09 7.81
CA GLU A 84 12.43 -13.93 9.02
C GLU A 84 11.25 -13.52 9.89
#